data_AF-A0A2E8J071-F1
#
_entry.id   AF-A0A2E8J071-F1
#
_cell.length_a   1.000
_cell.length_b   1.000
_cell.length_c   1.000
_cell.angle_alpha   90.00
_cell.angle_beta   90.00
_cell.angle_gamma   90.00
#
_symmetry.space_group_name_H-M   'P 1'
#
loop_
_entity.id
_entity.type
_entity.pdbx_description
1 polymer ?
#
loop_
_entity_poly.entity_id
_entity_poly.type
_entity_poly.pdbx_seq_one_letter_code
_entity_poly.pdbx_strand_id
1 'polypeptide(L)'
;MDAWADVESAIQAAVKQRNDRLEKLVAISAISILLGAIWLVWPTLSAAAKGEGGLLNGLGMPILILAWGLLVQDIGLTSPTARTRVGASATIAWPVLLMIASRELTSPITLDIFGPILIGFVATSCFFYSKTVLTGGLDVQRFRSLMTGVGTIAGFSIFIGTIPEPGTITWLANFGVLAIGGISTVSIWFSGDEHKVLRKQFRKRLDNLETRILILRTENAAVDQASSLIMTAREQGHSDPELGMRLLDDAEEDIERSLSLAGDVQVVKADALSTVEQAETIAPTAKKGRKSFEMGLREIELGSLREGEMLFRQAKKRALEVIEWWAKAEDAIVDASRQLEGKSGENVNHLHEMLSDARKKLAAESPKKAFEYAFSIPAQLAAGDDALGRAAESIKEAERQLSQSDGLDLTELNLRLTNAIDSLEAGNASQAVGLADGIVRSIKAEREAMDDTRRAIRQKKKLLKQFETRQDKAVWQGKWDEIIQAADSKQWSHAATLLERMTSALDKESKAIDDANELLEFVVEEWKILRNQCEAVMIKSDDNERRKCEAAVSIATDKLDAGAVDDCLEQLSVADDMMEKLRRRI
;
A
#
# COMPACT_ATOMS: atom_id res chain seq x y z
N MET A 1 -6.03 -15.88 25.01
CA MET A 1 -4.95 -16.37 25.89
C MET A 1 -5.50 -17.03 27.15
N ASP A 2 -6.58 -16.51 27.76
CA ASP A 2 -7.17 -17.09 28.99
C ASP A 2 -7.70 -18.52 28.86
N ALA A 3 -8.32 -18.89 27.73
CA ALA A 3 -8.82 -20.27 27.54
C ALA A 3 -7.70 -21.33 27.52
N TRP A 4 -6.48 -20.96 27.13
CA TRP A 4 -5.33 -21.86 27.14
C TRP A 4 -4.69 -21.98 28.53
N ALA A 5 -4.74 -20.90 29.33
CA ALA A 5 -4.32 -20.92 30.73
C ALA A 5 -5.25 -21.79 31.59
N ASP A 6 -6.54 -21.82 31.27
CA ASP A 6 -7.55 -22.64 31.97
C ASP A 6 -7.36 -24.14 31.69
N VAL A 7 -6.99 -24.52 30.45
CA VAL A 7 -6.69 -25.93 30.10
C VAL A 7 -5.39 -26.41 30.77
N GLU A 8 -4.33 -25.61 30.70
CA GLU A 8 -3.05 -25.97 31.31
C GLU A 8 -3.17 -26.08 32.85
N SER A 9 -3.90 -25.16 33.47
CA SER A 9 -4.16 -25.20 34.92
C SER A 9 -5.07 -26.36 35.32
N ALA A 10 -6.08 -26.72 34.52
CA ALA A 10 -6.92 -27.88 34.75
C ALA A 10 -6.13 -29.20 34.62
N ILE A 11 -5.22 -29.29 33.65
CA ILE A 11 -4.31 -30.43 33.50
C ILE A 11 -3.39 -30.53 34.73
N GLN A 12 -2.79 -29.42 35.16
CA GLN A 12 -1.93 -29.39 36.35
C GLN A 12 -2.70 -29.76 37.63
N ALA A 13 -3.94 -29.29 37.78
CA ALA A 13 -4.81 -29.63 38.90
C ALA A 13 -5.17 -31.14 38.91
N ALA A 14 -5.47 -31.72 37.74
CA ALA A 14 -5.75 -33.14 37.60
C ALA A 14 -4.50 -34.01 37.89
N VAL A 15 -3.33 -33.59 37.42
CA VAL A 15 -2.04 -34.25 37.71
C VAL A 15 -1.74 -34.20 39.21
N LYS A 16 -1.93 -33.04 39.85
CA LYS A 16 -1.74 -32.88 41.29
C LYS A 16 -2.71 -33.75 42.09
N GLN A 17 -4.00 -33.76 41.74
CA GLN A 17 -5.00 -34.61 42.39
C GLN A 17 -4.66 -36.11 42.26
N ARG A 18 -4.12 -36.54 41.11
CA ARG A 18 -3.68 -37.91 40.88
C ARG A 18 -2.47 -38.26 41.76
N ASN A 19 -1.49 -37.37 41.86
CA ASN A 19 -0.32 -37.56 42.71
C ASN A 19 -0.73 -37.65 44.19
N ASP A 20 -1.63 -36.78 44.66
CA ASP A 20 -2.12 -36.80 46.05
C ASP A 20 -2.85 -38.13 46.38
N ARG A 21 -3.61 -38.69 45.41
CA ARG A 21 -4.25 -40.01 45.58
C ARG A 21 -3.21 -41.14 45.63
N LEU A 22 -2.18 -41.06 44.80
CA LEU A 22 -1.08 -42.04 44.79
C LEU A 22 -0.28 -41.99 46.09
N GLU A 23 0.05 -40.79 46.59
CA GLU A 23 0.74 -40.62 47.86
C GLU A 23 -0.07 -41.17 49.04
N LYS A 24 -1.40 -40.94 49.06
CA LYS A 24 -2.29 -41.53 50.06
C LYS A 24 -2.31 -43.06 50.00
N LEU A 25 -2.39 -43.64 48.81
CA LEU A 25 -2.36 -45.10 48.64
C LEU A 25 -1.01 -45.69 49.07
N VAL A 26 0.09 -45.02 48.71
CA VAL A 26 1.45 -45.42 49.12
C VAL A 26 1.59 -45.32 50.64
N ALA A 27 1.12 -44.25 51.27
CA ALA A 27 1.13 -44.11 52.72
C ALA A 27 0.31 -45.21 53.43
N ILE A 28 -0.91 -45.50 52.94
CA ILE A 28 -1.75 -46.58 53.46
C ILE A 28 -1.02 -47.93 53.31
N SER A 29 -0.45 -48.20 52.15
CA SER A 29 0.27 -49.45 51.89
C SER A 29 1.51 -49.60 52.78
N ALA A 30 2.27 -48.51 52.99
CA ALA A 30 3.44 -48.50 53.87
C ALA A 30 3.03 -48.78 55.33
N ILE A 31 1.91 -48.21 55.79
CA ILE A 31 1.36 -48.48 57.13
C ILE A 31 0.92 -49.95 57.24
N SER A 32 0.25 -50.50 56.22
CA SER A 32 -0.13 -51.92 56.21
C SER A 32 1.08 -52.86 56.24
N ILE A 33 2.14 -52.54 55.49
CA ILE A 33 3.40 -53.30 55.49
C ILE A 33 4.07 -53.24 56.87
N LEU A 34 4.09 -52.06 57.50
CA LEU A 34 4.68 -51.87 58.83
C LEU A 34 3.89 -52.66 59.89
N LEU A 35 2.56 -52.61 59.86
CA LEU A 35 1.69 -53.42 60.73
C LEU A 35 1.90 -54.92 60.50
N GLY A 36 2.04 -55.36 59.25
CA GLY A 36 2.35 -56.76 58.90
C GLY A 36 3.73 -57.20 59.40
N ALA A 37 4.74 -56.33 59.29
CA ALA A 37 6.07 -56.58 59.84
C ALA A 37 6.02 -56.70 61.37
N ILE A 38 5.33 -55.79 62.06
CA ILE A 38 5.13 -55.87 63.51
C ILE A 38 4.43 -57.17 63.90
N TRP A 39 3.40 -57.59 63.16
CA TRP A 39 2.69 -58.84 63.40
C TRP A 39 3.61 -60.06 63.30
N LEU A 40 4.50 -60.09 62.32
CA LEU A 40 5.45 -61.18 62.13
C LEU A 40 6.57 -61.20 63.18
N VAL A 41 6.98 -60.03 63.66
CA VAL A 41 7.95 -59.93 64.77
C VAL A 41 7.28 -60.27 66.10
N TRP A 42 5.97 -60.08 66.26
CA TRP A 42 5.27 -60.20 67.54
C TRP A 42 5.54 -61.49 68.34
N PRO A 43 5.52 -62.70 67.74
CA PRO A 43 5.86 -63.93 68.47
C PRO A 43 7.28 -63.88 69.04
N THR A 44 8.24 -63.42 68.23
CA THR A 44 9.66 -63.33 68.60
C THR A 44 9.92 -62.22 69.63
N LEU A 45 9.19 -61.10 69.52
CA LEU A 45 9.23 -60.00 70.48
C LEU A 45 8.64 -60.43 71.84
N SER A 46 7.56 -61.22 71.80
CA SER A 46 6.90 -61.74 73.00
C SER A 46 7.71 -62.83 73.70
N ALA A 47 8.45 -63.65 72.96
CA ALA A 47 9.39 -64.64 73.49
C ALA A 47 10.61 -63.96 74.13
N ALA A 48 11.15 -62.92 73.47
CA ALA A 48 12.25 -62.12 74.01
C ALA A 48 11.85 -61.32 75.27
N ALA A 49 10.62 -60.79 75.33
CA ALA A 49 10.08 -60.12 76.51
C ALA A 49 9.88 -61.07 77.70
N LYS A 50 9.75 -62.39 77.45
CA LYS A 50 9.68 -63.45 78.47
C LYS A 50 11.05 -64.03 78.85
N GLY A 51 12.14 -63.55 78.25
CA GLY A 51 13.51 -63.93 78.59
C GLY A 51 14.05 -65.16 77.86
N GLU A 52 13.38 -65.67 76.81
CA GLU A 52 13.89 -66.77 76.00
C GLU A 52 14.77 -66.26 74.85
N GLY A 53 15.97 -66.83 74.70
CA GLY A 53 16.91 -66.48 73.64
C GLY A 53 16.46 -66.97 72.26
N GLY A 54 16.61 -66.13 71.23
CA GLY A 54 16.25 -66.48 69.84
C GLY A 54 15.87 -65.33 68.91
N LEU A 55 16.09 -64.07 69.30
CA LEU A 55 15.61 -62.89 68.54
C LEU A 55 16.09 -62.86 67.08
N LEU A 56 17.34 -63.27 66.81
CA LEU A 56 17.94 -63.14 65.48
C LEU A 56 17.38 -64.12 64.42
N ASN A 57 16.94 -65.31 64.83
CA ASN A 57 16.40 -66.31 63.87
C ASN A 57 14.99 -65.95 63.36
N GLY A 58 14.29 -65.05 64.05
CA GLY A 58 12.93 -64.62 63.68
C GLY A 58 12.84 -63.31 62.89
N LEU A 59 13.95 -62.57 62.76
CA LEU A 59 13.96 -61.23 62.16
C LEU A 59 14.08 -61.21 60.63
N GLY A 60 14.40 -62.34 59.99
CA GLY A 60 14.64 -62.40 58.55
C GLY A 60 13.44 -61.97 57.70
N MET A 61 12.26 -62.55 57.95
CA MET A 61 11.03 -62.22 57.21
C MET A 61 10.55 -60.77 57.44
N PRO A 62 10.55 -60.25 58.69
CA PRO A 62 10.27 -58.84 58.94
C PRO A 62 11.22 -57.86 58.26
N ILE A 63 12.53 -58.13 58.24
CA ILE A 63 13.52 -57.28 57.56
C ILE A 63 13.26 -57.25 56.05
N LEU A 64 12.95 -58.41 55.45
CA LEU A 64 12.57 -58.48 54.04
C LEU A 64 11.32 -57.66 53.73
N ILE A 65 10.30 -57.71 54.59
CA ILE A 65 9.05 -56.96 54.42
C ILE A 65 9.29 -55.46 54.58
N LEU A 66 10.14 -55.04 55.50
CA LEU A 66 10.53 -53.63 55.66
C LEU A 66 11.35 -53.14 54.45
N ALA A 67 12.25 -53.96 53.92
CA ALA A 67 12.98 -53.65 52.68
C ALA A 67 12.02 -53.49 51.49
N TRP A 68 10.99 -54.34 51.40
CA TRP A 68 9.90 -54.17 50.43
C TRP A 68 9.06 -52.91 50.68
N GLY A 69 8.83 -52.52 51.93
CA GLY A 69 8.17 -51.27 52.30
C GLY A 69 8.88 -50.02 51.77
N LEU A 70 10.22 -50.02 51.78
CA LEU A 70 11.02 -48.94 51.20
C LEU A 70 10.87 -48.89 49.66
N LEU A 71 10.80 -50.04 48.99
CA LEU A 71 10.58 -50.09 47.53
C LEU A 71 9.16 -49.68 47.11
N VAL A 72 8.17 -49.93 47.97
CA VAL A 72 6.77 -49.51 47.72
C VAL A 72 6.61 -48.00 47.77
N GLN A 73 7.42 -47.30 48.58
CA GLN A 73 7.45 -45.83 48.58
C GLN A 73 7.90 -45.25 47.24
N ASP A 74 8.79 -45.94 46.53
CA ASP A 74 9.24 -45.51 45.20
C ASP A 74 8.16 -45.65 44.12
N ILE A 75 7.11 -46.47 44.34
CA ILE A 75 5.99 -46.63 43.39
C ILE A 75 5.17 -45.34 43.27
N GLY A 76 5.14 -44.52 44.33
CA GLY A 76 4.46 -43.21 44.34
C GLY A 76 5.22 -42.10 43.64
N LEU A 77 6.52 -42.28 43.41
CA LEU A 77 7.39 -41.27 42.83
C LEU A 77 7.41 -41.41 41.31
N THR A 78 6.99 -40.35 40.60
CA THR A 78 6.92 -40.35 39.13
C THR A 78 8.25 -40.07 38.44
N SER A 79 9.36 -39.97 39.19
CA SER A 79 10.68 -39.62 38.65
C SER A 79 11.29 -40.76 37.80
N PRO A 80 12.12 -40.44 36.78
CA PRO A 80 12.78 -41.44 35.95
C PRO A 80 13.63 -42.43 36.77
N THR A 81 14.31 -41.94 37.81
CA THR A 81 15.15 -42.76 38.70
C THR A 81 14.33 -43.72 39.55
N ALA A 82 13.16 -43.30 40.06
CA ALA A 82 12.23 -44.18 40.76
C ALA A 82 11.65 -45.25 39.83
N ARG A 83 11.26 -44.88 38.61
CA ARG A 83 10.77 -45.84 37.60
C ARG A 83 11.82 -46.90 37.25
N THR A 84 13.08 -46.53 37.09
CA THR A 84 14.16 -47.51 36.85
C THR A 84 14.37 -48.43 38.06
N ARG A 85 14.34 -47.91 39.29
CA ARG A 85 14.50 -48.71 40.52
C ARG A 85 13.37 -49.71 40.72
N VAL A 86 12.12 -49.26 40.61
CA VAL A 86 10.93 -50.12 40.76
C VAL A 86 10.82 -51.08 39.59
N GLY A 87 11.12 -50.64 38.36
CA GLY A 87 11.18 -51.50 37.19
C GLY A 87 12.24 -52.59 37.34
N ALA A 88 13.45 -52.26 37.78
CA ALA A 88 14.52 -53.22 38.03
C ALA A 88 14.15 -54.21 39.15
N SER A 89 13.62 -53.73 40.27
CA SER A 89 13.23 -54.60 41.39
C SER A 89 12.11 -55.56 41.00
N ALA A 90 11.09 -55.11 40.27
CA ALA A 90 10.03 -55.98 39.74
C ALA A 90 10.58 -57.02 38.74
N THR A 91 11.57 -56.62 37.93
CA THR A 91 12.23 -57.50 36.94
C THR A 91 13.09 -58.58 37.61
N ILE A 92 13.76 -58.25 38.72
CA ILE A 92 14.54 -59.21 39.52
C ILE A 92 13.63 -60.09 40.37
N ALA A 93 12.53 -59.55 40.89
CA ALA A 93 11.66 -60.24 41.84
C ALA A 93 10.77 -61.30 41.20
N TRP A 94 10.28 -61.10 39.97
CA TRP A 94 9.33 -62.04 39.39
C TRP A 94 9.88 -63.47 39.23
N PRO A 95 11.13 -63.74 38.77
CA PRO A 95 11.63 -65.11 38.69
C PRO A 95 11.85 -65.72 40.08
N VAL A 96 12.28 -64.90 41.05
CA VAL A 96 12.51 -65.31 42.44
C VAL A 96 11.21 -65.70 43.13
N LEU A 97 10.18 -64.86 43.02
CA LEU A 97 8.87 -65.13 43.61
C LEU A 97 8.18 -66.32 42.93
N LEU A 98 8.31 -66.46 41.61
CA LEU A 98 7.78 -67.61 40.89
C LEU A 98 8.48 -68.90 41.31
N MET A 99 9.80 -68.86 41.57
CA MET A 99 10.56 -70.00 42.12
C MET A 99 10.12 -70.38 43.54
N ILE A 100 9.85 -69.40 44.40
CA ILE A 100 9.32 -69.66 45.76
C ILE A 100 7.93 -70.28 45.68
N ALA A 101 7.07 -69.78 44.79
CA ALA A 101 5.73 -70.33 44.57
C ALA A 101 5.77 -71.75 44.00
N SER A 102 6.68 -72.06 43.07
CA SER A 102 6.78 -73.39 42.46
C SER A 102 7.36 -74.44 43.42
N ARG A 103 8.17 -74.02 44.40
CA ARG A 103 8.75 -74.90 45.41
C ARG A 103 7.71 -75.48 46.37
N GLU A 104 6.76 -74.67 46.80
CA GLU A 104 5.73 -75.04 47.79
C GLU A 104 4.52 -75.73 47.14
N LEU A 105 4.64 -76.15 45.87
CA LEU A 105 3.57 -76.81 45.12
C LEU A 105 3.53 -78.32 45.43
N THR A 106 3.10 -78.69 46.64
CA THR A 106 2.97 -80.10 47.06
C THR A 106 1.64 -80.75 46.64
N SER A 107 1.64 -82.07 46.43
CA SER A 107 0.40 -82.89 46.38
C SER A 107 0.21 -83.62 47.71
N PRO A 108 -1.01 -83.74 48.28
CA PRO A 108 -2.34 -83.34 47.77
C PRO A 108 -2.76 -81.90 48.15
N ILE A 109 -3.89 -81.45 47.58
CA ILE A 109 -4.46 -80.10 47.79
C ILE A 109 -4.91 -79.92 49.24
N THR A 110 -4.06 -79.30 50.06
CA THR A 110 -4.39 -78.80 51.40
C THR A 110 -4.64 -77.29 51.36
N LEU A 111 -5.13 -76.72 52.47
CA LEU A 111 -5.27 -75.27 52.67
C LEU A 111 -3.94 -74.50 52.49
N ASP A 112 -2.81 -75.19 52.50
CA ASP A 112 -1.47 -74.62 52.38
C ASP A 112 -1.14 -74.16 50.95
N ILE A 113 -1.90 -74.58 49.93
CA ILE A 113 -1.68 -74.19 48.51
C ILE A 113 -2.10 -72.73 48.22
N PHE A 114 -2.93 -72.12 49.07
CA PHE A 114 -3.36 -70.72 48.87
C PHE A 114 -2.19 -69.73 48.91
N GLY A 115 -1.19 -69.97 49.76
CA GLY A 115 0.01 -69.13 49.85
C GLY A 115 0.81 -69.10 48.54
N PRO A 116 1.24 -70.27 48.01
CA PRO A 116 1.95 -70.38 46.74
C PRO A 116 1.21 -69.77 45.55
N ILE A 117 -0.11 -69.95 45.45
CA ILE A 117 -0.93 -69.35 44.38
C ILE A 117 -0.88 -67.81 44.45
N LEU A 118 -1.02 -67.24 45.64
CA LEU A 118 -0.98 -65.79 45.82
C LEU A 118 0.40 -65.22 45.48
N ILE A 119 1.49 -65.90 45.87
CA ILE A 119 2.86 -65.52 45.50
C ILE A 119 3.05 -65.62 43.98
N GLY A 120 2.53 -66.67 43.34
CA GLY A 120 2.55 -66.82 41.87
C GLY A 120 1.80 -65.69 41.14
N PHE A 121 0.67 -65.23 41.69
CA PHE A 121 -0.06 -64.07 41.17
C PHE A 121 0.74 -62.77 41.30
N VAL A 122 1.42 -62.56 42.44
CA VAL A 122 2.32 -61.41 42.63
C VAL A 122 3.50 -61.47 41.66
N ALA A 123 4.13 -62.63 41.49
CA ALA A 123 5.21 -62.81 40.51
C ALA A 123 4.77 -62.44 39.09
N THR A 124 3.60 -62.92 38.68
CA THR A 124 3.01 -62.61 37.37
C THR A 124 2.71 -61.11 37.22
N SER A 125 2.20 -60.48 38.27
CA SER A 125 1.96 -59.03 38.30
C SER A 125 3.25 -58.22 38.18
N CYS A 126 4.34 -58.64 38.85
CA CYS A 126 5.67 -58.04 38.71
C CYS A 126 6.22 -58.17 37.28
N PHE A 127 5.99 -59.30 36.60
CA PHE A 127 6.38 -59.51 35.21
C PHE A 127 5.65 -58.54 34.25
N PHE A 128 4.33 -58.42 34.38
CA PHE A 128 3.56 -57.49 33.56
C PHE A 128 3.93 -56.02 33.84
N TYR A 129 4.16 -55.69 35.11
CA TYR A 129 4.58 -54.35 35.51
C TYR A 129 5.97 -54.00 34.95
N SER A 130 6.95 -54.91 35.03
CA SER A 130 8.28 -54.77 34.41
C SER A 130 8.17 -54.50 32.91
N LYS A 131 7.30 -55.23 32.21
CA LYS A 131 7.06 -55.02 30.77
C LYS A 131 6.51 -53.63 30.45
N THR A 132 5.72 -53.05 31.35
CA THR A 132 5.04 -51.76 31.14
C THR A 132 5.95 -50.58 31.49
N VAL A 133 6.72 -50.68 32.58
CA VAL A 133 7.58 -49.60 33.07
C VAL A 133 8.89 -49.49 32.31
N LEU A 134 9.52 -50.61 31.95
CA LEU A 134 10.78 -50.64 31.21
C LEU A 134 10.50 -50.83 29.71
N THR A 135 9.85 -49.82 29.12
CA THR A 135 9.60 -49.67 27.69
C THR A 135 10.50 -48.57 27.10
N GLY A 136 11.03 -48.77 25.89
CA GLY A 136 11.87 -47.76 25.23
C GLY A 136 13.00 -48.35 24.39
N GLY A 137 14.03 -47.52 24.20
CA GLY A 137 15.19 -47.79 23.35
C GLY A 137 16.01 -49.01 23.75
N LEU A 138 16.95 -49.35 22.87
CA LEU A 138 17.72 -50.59 22.93
C LEU A 138 18.48 -50.77 24.26
N ASP A 139 18.96 -49.67 24.84
CA ASP A 139 19.66 -49.68 26.14
C ASP A 139 18.74 -50.06 27.30
N VAL A 140 17.48 -49.59 27.29
CA VAL A 140 16.47 -49.92 28.32
C VAL A 140 16.07 -51.39 28.23
N GLN A 141 15.96 -51.93 27.02
CA GLN A 141 15.63 -53.35 26.83
C GLN A 141 16.79 -54.27 27.22
N ARG A 142 18.03 -53.90 26.90
CA ARG A 142 19.23 -54.62 27.37
C ARG A 142 19.35 -54.58 28.89
N PHE A 143 19.07 -53.43 29.51
CA PHE A 143 19.04 -53.31 30.96
C PHE A 143 17.97 -54.21 31.59
N ARG A 144 16.75 -54.24 31.03
CA ARG A 144 15.69 -55.15 31.48
C ARG A 144 16.10 -56.62 31.35
N SER A 145 16.68 -57.00 30.21
CA SER A 145 17.21 -58.35 30.00
C SER A 145 18.25 -58.72 31.06
N LEU A 146 19.20 -57.82 31.35
CA LEU A 146 20.24 -58.07 32.34
C LEU A 146 19.65 -58.27 33.74
N MET A 147 18.67 -57.45 34.13
CA MET A 147 17.99 -57.57 35.42
C MET A 147 17.12 -58.83 35.53
N THR A 148 16.47 -59.27 34.44
CA THR A 148 15.77 -60.57 34.40
C THR A 148 16.76 -61.72 34.57
N GLY A 149 17.93 -61.62 33.95
CA GLY A 149 19.03 -62.58 34.11
C GLY A 149 19.48 -62.69 35.56
N VAL A 150 19.68 -61.54 36.25
CA VAL A 150 20.01 -61.51 37.69
C VAL A 150 18.93 -62.18 38.53
N GLY A 151 17.65 -61.88 38.28
CA GLY A 151 16.53 -62.54 38.97
C GLY A 151 16.48 -64.05 38.72
N THR A 152 16.77 -64.49 37.50
CA THR A 152 16.83 -65.91 37.13
C THR A 152 17.98 -66.64 37.84
N ILE A 153 19.15 -65.99 37.95
CA ILE A 153 20.30 -66.52 38.72
C ILE A 153 19.96 -66.61 40.22
N ALA A 154 19.28 -65.61 40.77
CA ALA A 154 18.81 -65.66 42.15
C ALA A 154 17.79 -66.79 42.38
N GLY A 155 16.85 -66.99 41.44
CA GLY A 155 15.95 -68.14 41.45
C GLY A 155 16.68 -69.48 41.36
N PHE A 156 17.74 -69.56 40.54
CA PHE A 156 18.59 -70.75 40.44
C PHE A 156 19.32 -71.07 41.76
N SER A 157 19.77 -70.04 42.49
CA SER A 157 20.37 -70.22 43.82
C SER A 157 19.39 -70.84 44.82
N ILE A 158 18.12 -70.40 44.80
CA ILE A 158 17.04 -70.97 45.63
C ILE A 158 16.78 -72.43 45.25
N PHE A 159 16.82 -72.75 43.95
CA PHE A 159 16.65 -74.11 43.45
C PHE A 159 17.78 -75.06 43.93
N ILE A 160 19.04 -74.61 43.89
CA ILE A 160 20.19 -75.42 44.37
C ILE A 160 20.13 -75.64 45.89
N GLY A 161 19.68 -74.64 46.66
CA GLY A 161 19.66 -74.71 48.12
C GLY A 161 18.88 -75.89 48.67
N THR A 162 17.84 -76.35 47.97
CA THR A 162 17.06 -77.56 48.30
C THR A 162 16.50 -78.16 47.02
N ILE A 163 17.25 -79.08 46.42
CA ILE A 163 16.87 -79.70 45.14
C ILE A 163 15.73 -80.71 45.40
N PRO A 164 14.54 -80.52 44.81
CA PRO A 164 13.47 -81.51 44.90
C PRO A 164 13.85 -82.81 44.19
N GLU A 165 13.24 -83.93 44.59
CA GLU A 165 13.49 -85.23 43.96
C GLU A 165 13.24 -85.17 42.44
N PRO A 166 14.19 -85.65 41.61
CA PRO A 166 14.04 -85.64 40.16
C PRO A 166 12.76 -86.33 39.70
N GLY A 167 11.99 -85.68 38.83
CA GLY A 167 10.74 -86.23 38.26
C GLY A 167 9.45 -85.91 39.03
N THR A 168 9.53 -85.20 40.16
CA THR A 168 8.35 -84.68 40.87
C THR A 168 7.72 -83.46 40.16
N ILE A 169 6.45 -83.16 40.47
CA ILE A 169 5.74 -81.98 39.95
C ILE A 169 6.48 -80.68 40.34
N THR A 170 7.01 -80.61 41.55
CA THR A 170 7.81 -79.48 42.04
C THR A 170 9.13 -79.33 41.29
N TRP A 171 9.81 -80.43 40.99
CA TRP A 171 11.02 -80.43 40.18
C TRP A 171 10.77 -79.91 38.76
N LEU A 172 9.71 -80.39 38.10
CA LEU A 172 9.30 -79.90 36.78
C LEU A 172 8.88 -78.42 36.79
N ALA A 173 8.13 -78.00 37.81
CA ALA A 173 7.71 -76.61 37.96
C ALA A 173 8.92 -75.68 38.13
N ASN A 174 9.85 -76.02 39.02
CA ASN A 174 11.08 -75.24 39.25
C ASN A 174 11.97 -75.15 38.00
N PHE A 175 12.14 -76.27 37.28
CA PHE A 175 12.87 -76.26 36.01
C PHE A 175 12.15 -75.39 34.96
N GLY A 176 10.82 -75.46 34.91
CA GLY A 176 10.00 -74.61 34.06
C GLY A 176 10.20 -73.11 34.34
N VAL A 177 10.29 -72.71 35.62
CA VAL A 177 10.58 -71.32 36.00
C VAL A 177 11.92 -70.85 35.45
N LEU A 178 12.97 -71.67 35.59
CA LEU A 178 14.31 -71.34 35.09
C LEU A 178 14.36 -71.26 33.57
N ALA A 179 13.68 -72.19 32.88
CA ALA A 179 13.56 -72.16 31.43
C ALA A 179 12.83 -70.90 30.95
N ILE A 180 11.73 -70.52 31.58
CA ILE A 180 10.98 -69.29 31.28
C ILE A 180 11.84 -68.04 31.54
N GLY A 181 12.56 -67.99 32.66
CA GLY A 181 13.50 -66.90 32.98
C GLY A 181 14.66 -66.78 31.97
N GLY A 182 15.24 -67.90 31.56
CA GLY A 182 16.31 -67.96 30.57
C GLY A 182 15.84 -67.56 29.17
N ILE A 183 14.73 -68.14 28.69
CA ILE A 183 14.16 -67.84 27.37
C ILE A 183 13.74 -66.36 27.31
N SER A 184 13.10 -65.84 28.36
CA SER A 184 12.70 -64.42 28.39
C SER A 184 13.92 -63.49 28.37
N THR A 185 15.00 -63.82 29.08
CA THR A 185 16.26 -63.06 29.03
C THR A 185 16.82 -63.01 27.60
N VAL A 186 16.95 -64.16 26.94
CA VAL A 186 17.47 -64.24 25.57
C VAL A 186 16.54 -63.51 24.58
N SER A 187 15.24 -63.71 24.69
CA SER A 187 14.26 -63.07 23.80
C SER A 187 14.29 -61.55 23.90
N ILE A 188 14.40 -60.99 25.11
CA ILE A 188 14.46 -59.54 25.32
C ILE A 188 15.78 -58.97 24.77
N TRP A 189 16.88 -59.72 24.89
CA TRP A 189 18.18 -59.29 24.38
C TRP A 189 18.23 -59.18 22.84
N PHE A 190 17.59 -60.11 22.13
CA PHE A 190 17.65 -60.17 20.67
C PHE A 190 16.50 -59.45 19.94
N SER A 191 15.33 -59.30 20.55
CA SER A 191 14.14 -58.73 19.91
C SER A 191 14.09 -57.19 19.86
N GLY A 192 15.19 -56.49 20.17
CA GLY A 192 15.16 -55.07 20.55
C GLY A 192 15.25 -54.02 19.43
N ASP A 193 15.06 -54.37 18.16
CA ASP A 193 15.06 -53.39 17.07
C ASP A 193 13.95 -53.64 16.03
N GLU A 194 12.75 -53.13 16.30
CA GLU A 194 11.62 -53.17 15.38
C GLU A 194 11.88 -52.38 14.08
N HIS A 195 12.80 -51.40 14.08
CA HIS A 195 13.10 -50.53 12.92
C HIS A 195 14.39 -50.91 12.17
N LYS A 196 14.95 -52.10 12.41
CA LYS A 196 16.21 -52.54 11.80
C LYS A 196 16.18 -52.50 10.26
N VAL A 197 15.04 -52.86 9.66
CA VAL A 197 14.84 -52.86 8.20
C VAL A 197 14.83 -51.42 7.67
N LEU A 198 14.07 -50.53 8.32
CA LEU A 198 14.00 -49.10 7.98
C LEU A 198 15.36 -48.42 8.06
N ARG A 199 16.16 -48.68 9.11
CA ARG A 199 17.52 -48.15 9.23
C ARG A 199 18.45 -48.58 8.11
N LYS A 200 18.33 -49.83 7.63
CA LYS A 200 19.14 -50.35 6.52
C LYS A 200 18.74 -49.67 5.21
N GLN A 201 17.44 -49.47 4.97
CA GLN A 201 16.94 -48.76 3.81
C GLN A 201 17.37 -47.29 3.82
N PHE A 202 17.21 -46.61 4.96
CA PHE A 202 17.64 -45.24 5.17
C PHE A 202 19.13 -45.05 4.83
N ARG A 203 20.03 -45.89 5.38
CA ARG A 203 21.48 -45.80 5.08
C ARG A 203 21.78 -45.93 3.60
N LYS A 204 21.19 -46.94 2.93
CA LYS A 204 21.41 -47.15 1.48
C LYS A 204 20.91 -45.96 0.66
N ARG A 205 19.77 -45.37 1.05
CA ARG A 205 19.19 -44.22 0.35
C ARG A 205 20.00 -42.95 0.60
N LEU A 206 20.45 -42.72 1.83
CA LEU A 206 21.34 -41.62 2.21
C LEU A 206 22.62 -41.64 1.37
N ASP A 207 23.32 -42.78 1.31
CA ASP A 207 24.57 -42.92 0.53
C ASP A 207 24.36 -42.62 -0.97
N ASN A 208 23.24 -43.08 -1.54
CA ASN A 208 22.89 -42.81 -2.94
C ASN A 208 22.63 -41.31 -3.17
N LEU A 209 21.83 -40.68 -2.32
CA LEU A 209 21.52 -39.25 -2.46
C LEU A 209 22.74 -38.35 -2.18
N GLU A 210 23.61 -38.70 -1.23
CA GLU A 210 24.90 -38.01 -1.03
C GLU A 210 25.77 -38.09 -2.28
N THR A 211 25.86 -39.26 -2.90
CA THR A 211 26.60 -39.45 -4.16
C THR A 211 25.98 -38.63 -5.30
N ARG A 212 24.65 -38.63 -5.41
CA ARG A 212 23.91 -37.85 -6.42
C ARG A 212 24.14 -36.35 -6.25
N ILE A 213 24.10 -35.82 -5.02
CA ILE A 213 24.40 -34.40 -4.77
C ILE A 213 25.82 -34.04 -5.14
N LEU A 214 26.81 -34.90 -4.88
CA LEU A 214 28.19 -34.65 -5.29
C LEU A 214 28.31 -34.53 -6.81
N ILE A 215 27.66 -35.42 -7.57
CA ILE A 215 27.63 -35.34 -9.04
C ILE A 215 26.95 -34.04 -9.49
N LEU A 216 25.77 -33.72 -8.94
CA LEU A 216 25.04 -32.49 -9.30
C LEU A 216 25.83 -31.21 -8.97
N ARG A 217 26.61 -31.22 -7.87
CA ARG A 217 27.51 -30.10 -7.54
C ARG A 217 28.68 -30.00 -8.53
N THR A 218 29.19 -31.11 -9.07
CA THR A 218 30.18 -31.05 -10.16
C THR A 218 29.60 -30.51 -11.47
N GLU A 219 28.29 -30.62 -11.67
CA GLU A 219 27.55 -30.07 -12.82
C GLU A 219 27.06 -28.63 -12.59
N ASN A 220 27.47 -27.97 -11.49
CA ASN A 220 27.02 -26.64 -11.07
C ASN A 220 25.48 -26.51 -10.91
N ALA A 221 24.78 -27.59 -10.56
CA ALA A 221 23.36 -27.52 -10.23
C ALA A 221 23.14 -26.87 -8.84
N ALA A 222 22.10 -26.05 -8.71
CA ALA A 222 21.74 -25.43 -7.43
C ALA A 222 21.04 -26.46 -6.52
N VAL A 223 21.81 -27.17 -5.69
CA VAL A 223 21.32 -28.23 -4.79
C VAL A 223 21.66 -27.97 -3.32
N ASP A 224 21.90 -26.72 -2.94
CA ASP A 224 22.33 -26.38 -1.57
C ASP A 224 21.25 -26.64 -0.50
N GLN A 225 19.97 -26.41 -0.84
CA GLN A 225 18.86 -26.72 0.05
C GLN A 225 18.71 -28.24 0.25
N ALA A 226 18.68 -29.02 -0.84
CA ALA A 226 18.75 -30.47 -0.78
C ALA A 226 19.96 -30.98 0.01
N SER A 227 21.14 -30.37 -0.15
CA SER A 227 22.35 -30.72 0.61
C SER A 227 22.17 -30.49 2.12
N SER A 228 21.51 -29.42 2.51
CA SER A 228 21.19 -29.14 3.92
C SER A 228 20.21 -30.15 4.50
N LEU A 229 19.20 -30.56 3.71
CA LEU A 229 18.22 -31.57 4.12
C LEU A 229 18.89 -32.95 4.30
N ILE A 230 19.78 -33.34 3.39
CA ILE A 230 20.56 -34.58 3.51
C ILE A 230 21.47 -34.55 4.75
N MET A 231 22.15 -33.44 5.02
CA MET A 231 22.98 -33.29 6.22
C MET A 231 22.14 -33.45 7.50
N THR A 232 20.98 -32.80 7.55
CA THR A 232 20.03 -32.92 8.66
C THR A 232 19.52 -34.36 8.81
N ALA A 233 19.20 -35.02 7.69
CA ALA A 233 18.78 -36.41 7.68
C ALA A 233 19.89 -37.33 8.22
N ARG A 234 21.15 -37.07 7.88
CA ARG A 234 22.30 -37.82 8.42
C ARG A 234 22.44 -37.69 9.93
N GLU A 235 22.27 -36.49 10.47
CA GLU A 235 22.38 -36.24 11.91
C GLU A 235 21.23 -36.86 12.71
N GLN A 236 19.98 -36.72 12.23
CA GLN A 236 18.78 -37.08 13.01
C GLN A 236 18.20 -38.44 12.62
N GLY A 237 18.38 -38.89 11.37
CA GLY A 237 17.78 -40.10 10.81
C GLY A 237 18.32 -41.42 11.37
N HIS A 238 19.47 -41.39 12.03
CA HIS A 238 19.97 -42.55 12.78
C HIS A 238 19.19 -42.82 14.08
N SER A 239 18.70 -41.75 14.72
CA SER A 239 17.88 -41.82 15.94
C SER A 239 16.41 -42.08 15.61
N ASP A 240 15.88 -41.38 14.62
CA ASP A 240 14.52 -41.54 14.10
C ASP A 240 14.53 -41.88 12.60
N PRO A 241 14.42 -43.17 12.23
CA PRO A 241 14.45 -43.59 10.83
C PRO A 241 13.28 -43.07 9.99
N GLU A 242 12.11 -42.81 10.59
CA GLU A 242 10.94 -42.33 9.83
C GLU A 242 11.12 -40.86 9.45
N LEU A 243 11.56 -40.03 10.39
CA LEU A 243 11.92 -38.65 10.11
C LEU A 243 13.07 -38.57 9.09
N GLY A 244 14.09 -39.41 9.26
CA GLY A 244 15.20 -39.49 8.30
C GLY A 244 14.73 -39.81 6.88
N MET A 245 13.80 -40.75 6.72
CA MET A 245 13.25 -41.09 5.40
C MET A 245 12.46 -39.92 4.77
N ARG A 246 11.65 -39.21 5.56
CA ARG A 246 10.91 -38.02 5.07
C ARG A 246 11.86 -36.91 4.60
N LEU A 247 12.91 -36.62 5.36
CA LEU A 247 13.91 -35.62 4.98
C LEU A 247 14.63 -36.00 3.68
N LEU A 248 14.84 -37.30 3.42
CA LEU A 248 15.38 -37.76 2.14
C LEU A 248 14.38 -37.63 0.99
N ASP A 249 13.07 -37.85 1.23
CA ASP A 249 12.02 -37.59 0.24
C ASP A 249 11.96 -36.10 -0.13
N ASP A 250 11.97 -35.21 0.87
CA ASP A 250 11.97 -33.76 0.67
C ASP A 250 13.22 -33.30 -0.10
N ALA A 251 14.39 -33.87 0.22
CA ALA A 251 15.62 -33.57 -0.50
C ALA A 251 15.58 -34.04 -1.97
N GLU A 252 14.95 -35.18 -2.24
CA GLU A 252 14.79 -35.70 -3.60
C GLU A 252 13.82 -34.85 -4.43
N GLU A 253 12.69 -34.43 -3.85
CA GLU A 253 11.75 -33.51 -4.51
C GLU A 253 12.41 -32.15 -4.82
N ASP A 254 13.21 -31.62 -3.90
CA ASP A 254 13.94 -30.36 -4.09
C ASP A 254 14.99 -30.46 -5.22
N ILE A 255 15.68 -31.60 -5.33
CA ILE A 255 16.59 -31.90 -6.45
C ILE A 255 15.81 -31.90 -7.78
N GLU A 256 14.69 -32.62 -7.85
CA GLU A 256 13.88 -32.70 -9.07
C GLU A 256 13.34 -31.34 -9.50
N ARG A 257 12.85 -30.54 -8.55
CA ARG A 257 12.37 -29.18 -8.80
C ARG A 257 13.48 -28.28 -9.33
N SER A 258 14.68 -28.36 -8.74
CA SER A 258 15.83 -27.56 -9.16
C SER A 258 16.31 -27.94 -10.56
N LEU A 259 16.31 -29.23 -10.89
CA LEU A 259 16.62 -29.74 -12.24
C LEU A 259 15.58 -29.31 -13.28
N SER A 260 14.29 -29.39 -12.93
CA SER A 260 13.21 -28.91 -13.80
C SER A 260 13.35 -27.43 -14.09
N LEU A 261 13.60 -26.61 -13.05
CA LEU A 261 13.82 -25.18 -13.21
C LEU A 261 15.03 -24.90 -14.11
N ALA A 262 16.14 -25.62 -13.93
CA ALA A 262 17.31 -25.49 -14.79
C ALA A 262 16.98 -25.78 -16.27
N GLY A 263 16.16 -26.80 -16.55
CA GLY A 263 15.65 -27.08 -17.89
C GLY A 263 14.86 -25.91 -18.48
N ASP A 264 13.91 -25.36 -17.71
CA ASP A 264 13.10 -24.21 -18.12
C ASP A 264 13.96 -22.96 -18.39
N VAL A 265 14.96 -22.70 -17.54
CA VAL A 265 15.88 -21.58 -17.73
C VAL A 265 16.68 -21.72 -19.03
N GLN A 266 17.08 -22.93 -19.43
CA GLN A 266 17.78 -23.13 -20.72
C GLN A 266 16.88 -22.81 -21.92
N VAL A 267 15.59 -23.16 -21.85
CA VAL A 267 14.62 -22.81 -22.91
C VAL A 267 14.48 -21.29 -23.00
N VAL A 268 14.30 -20.60 -21.87
CA VAL A 268 14.21 -19.14 -21.82
C VAL A 268 15.49 -18.47 -22.31
N LYS A 269 16.66 -19.04 -21.96
CA LYS A 269 17.97 -18.56 -22.44
C LYS A 269 18.08 -18.66 -23.96
N ALA A 270 17.73 -19.81 -24.56
CA ALA A 270 17.83 -19.99 -26.01
C ALA A 270 16.89 -19.04 -26.77
N ASP A 271 15.65 -18.91 -26.29
CA ASP A 271 14.66 -17.98 -26.84
C ASP A 271 15.11 -16.52 -26.72
N ALA A 272 15.61 -16.11 -25.53
CA ALA A 272 16.16 -14.78 -25.32
C ALA A 272 17.37 -14.50 -26.22
N LEU A 273 18.28 -15.46 -26.39
CA LEU A 273 19.44 -15.32 -27.27
C LEU A 273 19.00 -15.08 -28.72
N SER A 274 18.09 -15.91 -29.24
CA SER A 274 17.59 -15.76 -30.61
C SER A 274 16.93 -14.39 -30.84
N THR A 275 16.19 -13.89 -29.85
CA THR A 275 15.55 -12.58 -29.92
C THR A 275 16.59 -11.44 -29.88
N VAL A 276 17.62 -11.58 -29.03
CA VAL A 276 18.71 -10.59 -28.93
C VAL A 276 19.51 -10.54 -30.23
N GLU A 277 19.84 -11.67 -30.82
CA GLU A 277 20.53 -11.74 -32.12
C GLU A 277 19.71 -11.09 -33.23
N GLN A 278 18.39 -11.34 -33.27
CA GLN A 278 17.49 -10.65 -34.19
C GLN A 278 17.51 -9.12 -33.98
N ALA A 279 17.45 -8.65 -32.74
CA ALA A 279 17.54 -7.22 -32.45
C ALA A 279 18.89 -6.61 -32.87
N GLU A 280 19.99 -7.33 -32.69
CA GLU A 280 21.34 -6.90 -33.11
C GLU A 280 21.47 -6.78 -34.63
N THR A 281 20.76 -7.62 -35.40
CA THR A 281 20.73 -7.49 -36.88
C THR A 281 20.02 -6.22 -37.33
N ILE A 282 19.01 -5.76 -36.59
CA ILE A 282 18.26 -4.54 -36.89
C ILE A 282 19.03 -3.31 -36.42
N ALA A 283 19.57 -3.36 -35.20
CA ALA A 283 20.25 -2.23 -34.56
C ALA A 283 21.55 -2.67 -33.88
N PRO A 284 22.69 -2.75 -34.61
CA PRO A 284 23.97 -3.18 -34.06
C PRO A 284 24.50 -2.29 -32.93
N THR A 285 24.02 -1.05 -32.84
CA THR A 285 24.39 -0.08 -31.81
C THR A 285 23.64 -0.30 -30.50
N ALA A 286 22.50 -1.01 -30.50
CA ALA A 286 21.68 -1.24 -29.31
C ALA A 286 22.24 -2.41 -28.48
N LYS A 287 22.94 -2.11 -27.38
CA LYS A 287 23.70 -3.10 -26.60
C LYS A 287 23.05 -3.47 -25.26
N LYS A 288 21.99 -2.79 -24.79
CA LYS A 288 21.38 -3.11 -23.48
C LYS A 288 20.73 -4.48 -23.45
N GLY A 289 20.17 -4.95 -24.57
CA GLY A 289 19.65 -6.31 -24.69
C GLY A 289 20.75 -7.34 -24.43
N ARG A 290 21.86 -7.23 -25.16
CA ARG A 290 23.04 -8.09 -25.02
C ARG A 290 23.67 -8.03 -23.63
N LYS A 291 23.86 -6.83 -23.08
CA LYS A 291 24.40 -6.66 -21.72
C LYS A 291 23.54 -7.33 -20.66
N SER A 292 22.20 -7.24 -20.75
CA SER A 292 21.30 -7.96 -19.85
C SER A 292 21.43 -9.47 -20.00
N PHE A 293 21.57 -9.97 -21.22
CA PHE A 293 21.79 -11.39 -21.47
C PHE A 293 23.11 -11.90 -20.86
N GLU A 294 24.21 -11.16 -21.05
CA GLU A 294 25.52 -11.49 -20.49
C GLU A 294 25.57 -11.37 -18.96
N MET A 295 24.80 -10.46 -18.36
CA MET A 295 24.58 -10.46 -16.91
C MET A 295 23.87 -11.75 -16.47
N GLY A 296 22.82 -12.17 -17.19
CA GLY A 296 22.11 -13.41 -16.88
C GLY A 296 22.99 -14.66 -16.96
N LEU A 297 23.91 -14.72 -17.92
CA LEU A 297 24.91 -15.79 -17.99
C LEU A 297 25.80 -15.83 -16.74
N ARG A 298 26.30 -14.68 -16.31
CA ARG A 298 27.14 -14.57 -15.11
C ARG A 298 26.40 -14.98 -13.84
N GLU A 299 25.14 -14.59 -13.66
CA GLU A 299 24.37 -14.98 -12.48
C GLU A 299 24.14 -16.50 -12.42
N ILE A 300 23.96 -17.15 -13.57
CA ILE A 300 23.86 -18.62 -13.64
C ILE A 300 25.20 -19.27 -13.30
N GLU A 301 26.32 -18.73 -13.78
CA GLU A 301 27.66 -19.21 -13.41
C GLU A 301 27.93 -19.05 -11.90
N LEU A 302 27.32 -18.05 -11.27
CA LEU A 302 27.37 -17.83 -9.81
C LEU A 302 26.38 -18.71 -9.03
N GLY A 303 25.54 -19.51 -9.69
CA GLY A 303 24.58 -20.44 -9.08
C GLY A 303 23.16 -19.91 -8.89
N SER A 304 22.87 -18.66 -9.31
CA SER A 304 21.55 -18.02 -9.16
C SER A 304 20.69 -18.20 -10.43
N LEU A 305 20.04 -19.36 -10.54
CA LEU A 305 19.18 -19.70 -11.68
C LEU A 305 18.01 -18.72 -11.87
N ARG A 306 17.35 -18.31 -10.78
CA ARG A 306 16.16 -17.46 -10.83
C ARG A 306 16.48 -16.02 -11.27
N GLU A 307 17.58 -15.47 -10.78
CA GLU A 307 18.01 -14.12 -11.19
C GLU A 307 18.52 -14.12 -12.63
N GLY A 308 19.24 -15.17 -13.03
CA GLY A 308 19.62 -15.41 -14.42
C GLY A 308 18.42 -15.46 -15.37
N GLU A 309 17.37 -16.21 -15.02
CA GLU A 309 16.13 -16.28 -15.80
C GLU A 309 15.45 -14.92 -15.93
N MET A 310 15.36 -14.16 -14.83
CA MET A 310 14.77 -12.81 -14.84
C MET A 310 15.52 -11.89 -15.82
N LEU A 311 16.85 -11.96 -15.82
CA LEU A 311 17.70 -11.19 -16.71
C LEU A 311 17.52 -11.59 -18.18
N PHE A 312 17.35 -12.88 -18.48
CA PHE A 312 17.02 -13.34 -19.84
C PHE A 312 15.66 -12.83 -20.31
N ARG A 313 14.62 -12.88 -19.46
CA ARG A 313 13.30 -12.31 -19.77
C ARG A 313 13.40 -10.80 -20.02
N GLN A 314 14.20 -10.08 -19.22
CA GLN A 314 14.44 -8.65 -19.42
C GLN A 314 15.19 -8.37 -20.73
N ALA A 315 16.22 -9.17 -21.05
CA ALA A 315 16.95 -9.07 -22.31
C ALA A 315 16.02 -9.27 -23.51
N LYS A 316 15.18 -10.32 -23.46
CA LYS A 316 14.16 -10.58 -24.48
C LYS A 316 13.20 -9.40 -24.65
N LYS A 317 12.67 -8.86 -23.54
CA LYS A 317 11.76 -7.71 -23.60
C LYS A 317 12.39 -6.48 -24.27
N ARG A 318 13.64 -6.16 -23.94
CA ARG A 318 14.38 -5.05 -24.56
C ARG A 318 14.63 -5.30 -26.04
N ALA A 319 14.99 -6.53 -26.40
CA ALA A 319 15.22 -6.93 -27.79
C ALA A 319 13.93 -6.85 -28.63
N LEU A 320 12.79 -7.31 -28.10
CA LEU A 320 11.48 -7.17 -28.77
C LEU A 320 11.10 -5.72 -29.02
N GLU A 321 11.39 -4.81 -28.07
CA GLU A 321 11.12 -3.39 -28.26
C GLU A 321 11.96 -2.80 -29.41
N VAL A 322 13.23 -3.22 -29.54
CA VAL A 322 14.09 -2.85 -30.67
C VAL A 322 13.55 -3.41 -31.97
N ILE A 323 13.19 -4.71 -32.02
CA ILE A 323 12.65 -5.36 -33.22
C ILE A 323 11.39 -4.65 -33.73
N GLU A 324 10.48 -4.27 -32.83
CA GLU A 324 9.20 -3.69 -33.22
C GLU A 324 9.29 -2.20 -33.60
N TRP A 325 10.15 -1.43 -32.94
CA TRP A 325 10.11 0.03 -32.98
C TRP A 325 11.34 0.70 -33.57
N TRP A 326 12.51 0.05 -33.65
CA TRP A 326 13.75 0.72 -34.03
C TRP A 326 13.69 1.32 -35.44
N ALA A 327 13.37 0.50 -36.45
CA ALA A 327 13.25 0.96 -37.83
C ALA A 327 12.18 2.05 -37.98
N LYS A 328 11.01 1.88 -37.34
CA LYS A 328 9.93 2.88 -37.36
C LYS A 328 10.39 4.22 -36.77
N ALA A 329 11.16 4.19 -35.69
CA ALA A 329 11.69 5.38 -35.05
C ALA A 329 12.73 6.07 -35.94
N GLU A 330 13.62 5.32 -36.59
CA GLU A 330 14.58 5.88 -37.55
C GLU A 330 13.88 6.55 -38.73
N ASP A 331 12.92 5.86 -39.35
CA ASP A 331 12.15 6.40 -40.47
C ASP A 331 11.41 7.70 -40.08
N ALA A 332 10.77 7.71 -38.91
CA ALA A 332 10.07 8.89 -38.40
C ALA A 332 11.05 10.04 -38.11
N ILE A 333 12.24 9.76 -37.56
CA ILE A 333 13.28 10.78 -37.31
C ILE A 333 13.81 11.34 -38.63
N VAL A 334 14.00 10.51 -39.65
CA VAL A 334 14.46 10.93 -40.97
C VAL A 334 13.41 11.82 -41.65
N ASP A 335 12.15 11.41 -41.63
CA ASP A 335 11.05 12.20 -42.21
C ASP A 335 10.88 13.54 -41.48
N ALA A 336 10.83 13.53 -40.15
CA ALA A 336 10.78 14.76 -39.35
C ALA A 336 12.00 15.66 -39.60
N SER A 337 13.21 15.09 -39.71
CA SER A 337 14.42 15.86 -40.02
C SER A 337 14.37 16.49 -41.40
N ARG A 338 13.85 15.78 -42.41
CA ARG A 338 13.72 16.28 -43.78
C ARG A 338 12.71 17.44 -43.85
N GLN A 339 11.59 17.34 -43.13
CA GLN A 339 10.55 18.37 -43.15
C GLN A 339 10.95 19.64 -42.38
N LEU A 340 11.80 19.51 -41.36
CA LEU A 340 12.32 20.63 -40.59
C LEU A 340 13.58 21.28 -41.20
N GLU A 341 14.18 20.65 -42.21
CA GLU A 341 15.40 21.16 -42.84
C GLU A 341 15.17 22.53 -43.49
N GLY A 342 15.99 23.52 -43.12
CA GLY A 342 15.87 24.90 -43.62
C GLY A 342 14.70 25.71 -43.06
N LYS A 343 13.83 25.12 -42.22
CA LYS A 343 12.75 25.86 -41.54
C LYS A 343 13.25 26.41 -40.20
N SER A 344 13.21 27.74 -40.06
CA SER A 344 13.58 28.47 -38.86
C SER A 344 12.47 29.44 -38.47
N GLY A 345 12.18 29.56 -37.18
CA GLY A 345 11.15 30.45 -36.65
C GLY A 345 10.75 30.04 -35.24
N GLU A 346 10.17 30.95 -34.47
CA GLU A 346 9.80 30.69 -33.07
C GLU A 346 8.86 29.48 -32.94
N ASN A 347 7.93 29.35 -33.89
CA ASN A 347 7.01 28.20 -34.00
C ASN A 347 7.68 26.86 -34.37
N VAL A 348 8.89 26.85 -34.94
CA VAL A 348 9.57 25.62 -35.40
C VAL A 348 10.68 25.19 -34.44
N ASN A 349 11.18 26.10 -33.59
CA ASN A 349 12.24 25.83 -32.63
C ASN A 349 11.88 24.68 -31.66
N HIS A 350 10.65 24.65 -31.16
CA HIS A 350 10.20 23.56 -30.27
C HIS A 350 10.15 22.20 -31.00
N LEU A 351 9.90 22.19 -32.32
CA LEU A 351 9.93 20.97 -33.13
C LEU A 351 11.36 20.47 -33.35
N HIS A 352 12.32 21.38 -33.53
CA HIS A 352 13.75 21.03 -33.55
C HIS A 352 14.22 20.45 -32.22
N GLU A 353 13.78 21.00 -31.09
CA GLU A 353 14.05 20.45 -29.76
C GLU A 353 13.44 19.05 -29.60
N MET A 354 12.18 18.87 -30.02
CA MET A 354 11.49 17.58 -30.02
C MET A 354 12.23 16.53 -30.88
N LEU A 355 12.74 16.92 -32.06
CA LEU A 355 13.56 16.05 -32.93
C LEU A 355 14.89 15.67 -32.26
N SER A 356 15.55 16.64 -31.63
CA SER A 356 16.77 16.39 -30.84
C SER A 356 16.49 15.39 -29.72
N ASP A 357 15.39 15.55 -29.01
CA ASP A 357 15.00 14.64 -27.94
C ASP A 357 14.63 13.26 -28.45
N ALA A 358 13.96 13.14 -29.59
CA ALA A 358 13.73 11.86 -30.26
C ALA A 358 15.05 11.13 -30.55
N ARG A 359 16.06 11.85 -31.09
CA ARG A 359 17.41 11.29 -31.34
C ARG A 359 18.09 10.85 -30.05
N LYS A 360 18.01 11.64 -28.98
CA LYS A 360 18.56 11.26 -27.65
C LYS A 360 17.88 10.00 -27.11
N LYS A 361 16.57 9.85 -27.28
CA LYS A 361 15.81 8.67 -26.83
C LYS A 361 16.18 7.42 -27.63
N LEU A 362 16.40 7.54 -28.94
CA LEU A 362 16.88 6.43 -29.77
C LEU A 362 18.31 6.02 -29.35
N ALA A 363 19.20 6.99 -29.13
CA ALA A 363 20.54 6.74 -28.60
C ALA A 363 20.53 6.11 -27.20
N ALA A 364 19.52 6.43 -26.38
CA ALA A 364 19.28 5.79 -25.09
C ALA A 364 18.57 4.43 -25.20
N GLU A 365 18.45 3.85 -26.39
CA GLU A 365 17.80 2.57 -26.68
C GLU A 365 16.34 2.51 -26.18
N SER A 366 15.59 3.60 -26.40
CA SER A 366 14.16 3.71 -26.10
C SER A 366 13.36 3.99 -27.38
N PRO A 367 13.33 3.04 -28.34
CA PRO A 367 12.88 3.30 -29.71
C PRO A 367 11.39 3.67 -29.79
N LYS A 368 10.53 3.08 -28.94
CA LYS A 368 9.10 3.43 -28.91
C LYS A 368 8.88 4.91 -28.57
N LYS A 369 9.57 5.43 -27.55
CA LYS A 369 9.48 6.85 -27.17
C LYS A 369 10.08 7.76 -28.23
N ALA A 370 11.16 7.34 -28.87
CA ALA A 370 11.76 8.09 -29.97
C ALA A 370 10.78 8.23 -31.14
N PHE A 371 10.09 7.14 -31.50
CA PHE A 371 9.05 7.14 -32.52
C PHE A 371 7.89 8.08 -32.16
N GLU A 372 7.35 8.01 -30.94
CA GLU A 372 6.23 8.87 -30.51
C GLU A 372 6.55 10.37 -30.65
N TYR A 373 7.78 10.78 -30.34
CA TYR A 373 8.21 12.17 -30.48
C TYR A 373 8.39 12.56 -31.94
N ALA A 374 9.05 11.72 -32.74
CA ALA A 374 9.33 12.04 -34.13
C ALA A 374 8.07 12.02 -35.00
N PHE A 375 7.16 11.07 -34.76
CA PHE A 375 5.94 10.88 -35.55
C PHE A 375 4.96 12.05 -35.46
N SER A 376 4.92 12.77 -34.34
CA SER A 376 4.02 13.94 -34.20
C SER A 376 4.53 15.20 -34.90
N ILE A 377 5.82 15.29 -35.22
CA ILE A 377 6.43 16.50 -35.77
C ILE A 377 5.81 16.92 -37.11
N PRO A 378 5.65 16.02 -38.11
CA PRO A 378 5.04 16.38 -39.39
C PRO A 378 3.65 17.01 -39.26
N ALA A 379 2.79 16.42 -38.41
CA ALA A 379 1.43 16.90 -38.22
C ALA A 379 1.41 18.29 -37.51
N GLN A 380 2.28 18.49 -36.52
CA GLN A 380 2.41 19.78 -35.83
C GLN A 380 2.98 20.87 -36.75
N LEU A 381 3.93 20.51 -37.61
CA LEU A 381 4.49 21.41 -38.60
C LEU A 381 3.44 21.85 -39.62
N ALA A 382 2.66 20.91 -40.17
CA ALA A 382 1.58 21.20 -41.10
C ALA A 382 0.52 22.13 -40.47
N ALA A 383 0.14 21.88 -39.21
CA ALA A 383 -0.78 22.77 -38.49
C ALA A 383 -0.21 24.18 -38.27
N GLY A 384 1.10 24.31 -38.06
CA GLY A 384 1.80 25.59 -37.97
C GLY A 384 1.82 26.34 -39.30
N ASP A 385 2.11 25.64 -40.41
CA ASP A 385 2.09 26.21 -41.76
C ASP A 385 0.67 26.71 -42.13
N ASP A 386 -0.38 25.94 -41.81
CA ASP A 386 -1.79 26.35 -42.00
C ASP A 386 -2.17 27.58 -41.17
N ALA A 387 -1.63 27.70 -39.95
CA ALA A 387 -1.85 28.87 -39.11
C ALA A 387 -1.18 30.12 -39.70
N LEU A 388 0.03 29.98 -40.26
CA LEU A 388 0.72 31.06 -40.96
C LEU A 388 -0.01 31.47 -42.24
N GLY A 389 -0.56 30.51 -42.99
CA GLY A 389 -1.39 30.79 -44.16
C GLY A 389 -2.62 31.64 -43.81
N ARG A 390 -3.33 31.29 -42.74
CA ARG A 390 -4.46 32.09 -42.24
C ARG A 390 -4.03 33.48 -41.76
N ALA A 391 -2.88 33.59 -41.09
CA ALA A 391 -2.34 34.87 -40.66
C ALA A 391 -2.02 35.80 -41.84
N ALA A 392 -1.45 35.25 -42.91
CA ALA A 392 -1.18 36.00 -44.15
C ALA A 392 -2.48 36.49 -44.81
N GLU A 393 -3.55 35.69 -44.80
CA GLU A 393 -4.86 36.09 -45.32
C GLU A 393 -5.48 37.22 -44.48
N SER A 394 -5.43 37.13 -43.15
CA SER A 394 -5.87 38.20 -42.25
C SER A 394 -5.11 39.51 -42.49
N ILE A 395 -3.77 39.45 -42.65
CA ILE A 395 -2.95 40.63 -42.97
C ILE A 395 -3.37 41.25 -44.30
N LYS A 396 -3.57 40.43 -45.33
CA LYS A 396 -4.01 40.90 -46.65
C LYS A 396 -5.38 41.57 -46.60
N GLU A 397 -6.30 41.06 -45.78
CA GLU A 397 -7.60 41.69 -45.56
C GLU A 397 -7.47 43.02 -44.82
N ALA A 398 -6.63 43.09 -43.78
CA ALA A 398 -6.33 44.32 -43.05
C ALA A 398 -5.71 45.37 -43.99
N GLU A 399 -4.74 45.00 -44.82
CA GLU A 399 -4.12 45.86 -45.83
C GLU A 399 -5.15 46.37 -46.84
N ARG A 400 -6.03 45.49 -47.35
CA ARG A 400 -7.12 45.87 -48.26
C ARG A 400 -8.04 46.91 -47.62
N GLN A 401 -8.50 46.68 -46.40
CA GLN A 401 -9.37 47.63 -45.71
C GLN A 401 -8.67 48.94 -45.40
N LEU A 402 -7.38 48.91 -45.05
CA LEU A 402 -6.59 50.10 -44.79
C LEU A 402 -6.42 50.95 -46.06
N SER A 403 -6.19 50.31 -47.21
CA SER A 403 -6.11 51.01 -48.51
C SER A 403 -7.42 51.67 -48.94
N GLN A 404 -8.56 51.14 -48.50
CA GLN A 404 -9.90 51.66 -48.81
C GLN A 404 -10.40 52.68 -47.77
N SER A 405 -9.58 53.05 -46.79
CA SER A 405 -9.95 53.87 -45.64
C SER A 405 -9.57 55.33 -45.82
N ASP A 406 -10.18 55.94 -46.84
CA ASP A 406 -10.04 57.37 -47.13
C ASP A 406 -10.67 58.24 -46.04
N GLY A 407 -9.94 59.29 -45.62
CA GLY A 407 -10.43 60.27 -44.65
C GLY A 407 -10.16 59.95 -43.19
N LEU A 408 -9.40 58.89 -42.89
CA LEU A 408 -8.96 58.48 -41.55
C LEU A 408 -7.48 58.86 -41.31
N ASP A 409 -7.05 58.95 -40.05
CA ASP A 409 -5.62 58.94 -39.71
C ASP A 409 -5.12 57.49 -39.72
N LEU A 410 -4.17 57.20 -40.62
CA LEU A 410 -3.66 55.85 -40.86
C LEU A 410 -2.29 55.60 -40.22
N THR A 411 -1.71 56.59 -39.53
CA THR A 411 -0.32 56.53 -39.02
C THR A 411 -0.11 55.35 -38.07
N GLU A 412 -0.94 55.22 -37.04
CA GLU A 412 -0.86 54.12 -36.07
C GLU A 412 -1.24 52.77 -36.70
N LEU A 413 -2.24 52.74 -37.58
CA LEU A 413 -2.70 51.51 -38.21
C LEU A 413 -1.64 50.93 -39.16
N ASN A 414 -0.89 51.77 -39.88
CA ASN A 414 0.24 51.34 -40.71
C ASN A 414 1.39 50.78 -39.90
N LEU A 415 1.69 51.38 -38.73
CA LEU A 415 2.70 50.83 -37.82
C LEU A 415 2.28 49.44 -37.31
N ARG A 416 1.01 49.28 -36.91
CA ARG A 416 0.47 47.99 -36.49
C ARG A 416 0.47 46.96 -37.61
N LEU A 417 0.22 47.37 -38.86
CA LEU A 417 0.30 46.48 -40.03
C LEU A 417 1.73 46.00 -40.25
N THR A 418 2.71 46.90 -40.14
CA THR A 418 4.14 46.57 -40.23
C THR A 418 4.51 45.55 -39.15
N ASN A 419 4.12 45.79 -37.90
CA ASN A 419 4.34 44.85 -36.81
C ASN A 419 3.66 43.49 -37.04
N ALA A 420 2.50 43.45 -37.72
CA ALA A 420 1.81 42.21 -38.07
C ALA A 420 2.58 41.42 -39.13
N ILE A 421 3.14 42.10 -40.14
CA ILE A 421 4.01 41.51 -41.16
C ILE A 421 5.29 40.97 -40.52
N ASP A 422 5.96 41.77 -39.69
CA ASP A 422 7.16 41.33 -38.96
C ASP A 422 6.87 40.10 -38.08
N SER A 423 5.70 40.07 -37.43
CA SER A 423 5.25 38.92 -36.64
C SER A 423 5.02 37.68 -37.51
N LEU A 424 4.49 37.84 -38.72
CA LEU A 424 4.33 36.74 -39.68
C LEU A 424 5.69 36.21 -40.15
N GLU A 425 6.62 37.09 -40.48
CA GLU A 425 7.99 36.74 -40.89
C GLU A 425 8.78 36.05 -39.77
N ALA A 426 8.56 36.44 -38.52
CA ALA A 426 9.10 35.76 -37.33
C ALA A 426 8.47 34.38 -37.07
N GLY A 427 7.38 34.05 -37.78
CA GLY A 427 6.65 32.80 -37.64
C GLY A 427 5.56 32.82 -36.56
N ASN A 428 5.18 33.98 -36.02
CA ASN A 428 4.19 34.13 -34.94
C ASN A 428 2.77 34.37 -35.47
N ALA A 429 2.12 33.31 -35.96
CA ALA A 429 0.79 33.36 -36.56
C ALA A 429 -0.29 34.01 -35.65
N SER A 430 -0.33 33.67 -34.36
CA SER A 430 -1.35 34.18 -33.42
C SER A 430 -1.26 35.70 -33.24
N GLN A 431 -0.04 36.23 -33.08
CA GLN A 431 0.20 37.66 -32.92
C GLN A 431 -0.11 38.42 -34.22
N ALA A 432 0.30 37.87 -35.36
CA ALA A 432 0.00 38.42 -36.68
C ALA A 432 -1.52 38.54 -36.92
N VAL A 433 -2.29 37.48 -36.65
CA VAL A 433 -3.77 37.52 -36.74
C VAL A 433 -4.37 38.55 -35.78
N GLY A 434 -3.94 38.55 -34.52
CA GLY A 434 -4.48 39.46 -33.51
C GLY A 434 -4.26 40.94 -33.86
N LEU A 435 -3.09 41.28 -34.42
CA LEU A 435 -2.79 42.63 -34.91
C LEU A 435 -3.63 42.98 -36.15
N ALA A 436 -3.72 42.08 -37.13
CA ALA A 436 -4.51 42.28 -38.35
C ALA A 436 -6.01 42.46 -38.07
N ASP A 437 -6.61 41.58 -37.25
CA ASP A 437 -8.01 41.69 -36.84
C ASP A 437 -8.26 42.92 -35.96
N GLY A 438 -7.25 43.34 -35.19
CA GLY A 438 -7.25 44.60 -34.45
C GLY A 438 -7.38 45.81 -35.37
N ILE A 439 -6.63 45.85 -36.47
CA ILE A 439 -6.68 46.91 -37.48
C ILE A 439 -8.06 46.98 -38.11
N VAL A 440 -8.61 45.85 -38.57
CA VAL A 440 -9.96 45.77 -39.17
C VAL A 440 -11.03 46.33 -38.21
N ARG A 441 -10.97 45.93 -36.93
CA ARG A 441 -11.90 46.44 -35.90
C ARG A 441 -11.75 47.94 -35.66
N SER A 442 -10.51 48.44 -35.57
CA SER A 442 -10.25 49.87 -35.40
C SER A 442 -10.73 50.70 -36.59
N ILE A 443 -10.51 50.23 -37.83
CA ILE A 443 -11.03 50.87 -39.04
C ILE A 443 -12.56 50.96 -38.98
N LYS A 444 -13.23 49.86 -38.63
CA LYS A 444 -14.70 49.84 -38.53
C LYS A 444 -15.21 50.82 -37.48
N ALA A 445 -14.62 50.82 -36.29
CA ALA A 445 -14.99 51.72 -35.20
C ALA A 445 -14.79 53.21 -35.59
N GLU A 446 -13.66 53.53 -36.24
CA GLU A 446 -13.40 54.89 -36.71
C GLU A 446 -14.36 55.31 -37.83
N ARG A 447 -14.77 54.40 -38.72
CA ARG A 447 -15.81 54.69 -39.74
C ARG A 447 -17.17 54.96 -39.13
N GLU A 448 -17.58 54.17 -38.14
CA GLU A 448 -18.84 54.38 -37.43
C GLU A 448 -18.82 55.75 -36.72
N ALA A 449 -17.73 56.08 -36.02
CA ALA A 449 -17.53 57.38 -35.39
C ALA A 449 -17.51 58.55 -36.40
N MET A 450 -16.92 58.34 -37.57
CA MET A 450 -16.89 59.31 -38.67
C MET A 450 -18.28 59.60 -39.23
N ASP A 451 -19.10 58.57 -39.41
CA ASP A 451 -20.47 58.74 -39.90
C ASP A 451 -21.35 59.45 -38.88
N ASP A 452 -21.23 59.11 -37.58
CA ASP A 452 -21.99 59.74 -36.50
C ASP A 452 -21.62 61.22 -36.33
N THR A 453 -20.33 61.53 -36.29
CA THR A 453 -19.85 62.92 -36.19
C THR A 453 -20.24 63.74 -37.42
N ARG A 454 -20.08 63.21 -38.63
CA ARG A 454 -20.54 63.88 -39.87
C ARG A 454 -22.04 64.10 -39.87
N ARG A 455 -22.82 63.14 -39.40
CA ARG A 455 -24.28 63.27 -39.28
C ARG A 455 -24.65 64.40 -38.34
N ALA A 456 -23.98 64.49 -37.19
CA ALA A 456 -24.21 65.56 -36.22
C ALA A 456 -23.75 66.93 -36.75
N ILE A 457 -22.61 67.01 -37.46
CA ILE A 457 -22.15 68.23 -38.16
C ILE A 457 -23.17 68.69 -39.21
N ARG A 458 -23.80 67.78 -39.97
CA ARG A 458 -24.89 68.15 -40.89
C ARG A 458 -26.10 68.74 -40.16
N GLN A 459 -26.35 68.31 -38.93
CA GLN A 459 -27.42 68.83 -38.06
C GLN A 459 -26.97 70.02 -37.19
N LYS A 460 -25.81 70.63 -37.48
CA LYS A 460 -25.24 71.77 -36.74
C LYS A 460 -26.27 72.86 -36.39
N LYS A 461 -27.16 73.22 -37.32
CA LYS A 461 -28.19 74.25 -37.06
C LYS A 461 -29.10 73.89 -35.88
N LYS A 462 -29.45 72.61 -35.71
CA LYS A 462 -30.32 72.14 -34.61
C LYS A 462 -29.57 72.19 -33.28
N LEU A 463 -28.31 71.74 -33.27
CA LEU A 463 -27.46 71.75 -32.07
C LEU A 463 -27.12 73.17 -31.63
N LEU A 464 -26.77 74.06 -32.55
CA LEU A 464 -26.49 75.46 -32.25
C LEU A 464 -27.70 76.20 -31.66
N LYS A 465 -28.91 75.89 -32.15
CA LYS A 465 -30.15 76.52 -31.65
C LYS A 465 -30.37 76.23 -30.16
N GLN A 466 -29.93 75.09 -29.63
CA GLN A 466 -30.14 74.71 -28.23
C GLN A 466 -29.41 75.63 -27.23
N PHE A 467 -28.35 76.32 -27.65
CA PHE A 467 -27.58 77.20 -26.77
C PHE A 467 -27.41 78.64 -27.31
N GLU A 468 -28.10 78.98 -28.39
CA GLU A 468 -27.95 80.28 -29.06
C GLU A 468 -28.39 81.48 -28.19
N THR A 469 -29.39 81.27 -27.33
CA THR A 469 -29.98 82.27 -26.44
C THR A 469 -29.41 82.25 -25.02
N ARG A 470 -28.48 81.32 -24.71
CA ARG A 470 -27.91 81.16 -23.37
C ARG A 470 -26.77 82.14 -23.10
N GLN A 471 -26.58 82.52 -21.84
CA GLN A 471 -25.44 83.36 -21.41
C GLN A 471 -24.08 82.66 -21.61
N ASP A 472 -24.02 81.33 -21.49
CA ASP A 472 -22.80 80.51 -21.59
C ASP A 472 -22.48 80.05 -23.03
N LYS A 473 -23.10 80.67 -24.05
CA LYS A 473 -22.93 80.34 -25.48
C LYS A 473 -21.48 80.20 -25.92
N ALA A 474 -20.57 81.04 -25.43
CA ALA A 474 -19.16 81.00 -25.81
C ALA A 474 -18.47 79.69 -25.40
N VAL A 475 -18.85 79.12 -24.25
CA VAL A 475 -18.30 77.84 -23.75
C VAL A 475 -18.75 76.68 -24.64
N TRP A 476 -20.03 76.66 -25.00
CA TRP A 476 -20.60 75.64 -25.89
C TRP A 476 -20.08 75.75 -27.32
N GLN A 477 -19.86 76.98 -27.80
CA GLN A 477 -19.22 77.21 -29.09
C GLN A 477 -17.78 76.68 -29.10
N GLY A 478 -17.01 76.92 -28.02
CA GLY A 478 -15.65 76.37 -27.88
C GLY A 478 -15.60 74.84 -27.93
N LYS A 479 -16.53 74.15 -27.23
CA LYS A 479 -16.66 72.68 -27.32
C LYS A 479 -17.01 72.20 -28.73
N TRP A 480 -17.89 72.92 -29.42
CA TRP A 480 -18.25 72.60 -30.80
C TRP A 480 -17.09 72.79 -31.78
N ASP A 481 -16.29 73.85 -31.59
CA ASP A 481 -15.12 74.12 -32.42
C ASP A 481 -14.01 73.08 -32.18
N GLU A 482 -13.85 72.59 -30.95
CA GLU A 482 -12.96 71.46 -30.61
C GLU A 482 -13.37 70.16 -31.34
N ILE A 483 -14.69 69.87 -31.40
CA ILE A 483 -15.22 68.72 -32.17
C ILE A 483 -14.90 68.87 -33.66
N ILE A 484 -15.07 70.07 -34.24
CA ILE A 484 -14.72 70.33 -35.64
C ILE A 484 -13.23 70.14 -35.86
N GLN A 485 -12.39 70.67 -34.98
CA GLN A 485 -10.93 70.54 -35.10
C GLN A 485 -10.48 69.08 -35.06
N ALA A 486 -11.07 68.26 -34.18
CA ALA A 486 -10.81 66.83 -34.11
C ALA A 486 -11.27 66.09 -35.38
N ALA A 487 -12.44 66.45 -35.92
CA ALA A 487 -12.97 65.92 -37.17
C ALA A 487 -12.11 66.31 -38.40
N ASP A 488 -11.64 67.56 -38.47
CA ASP A 488 -10.75 68.06 -39.52
C ASP A 488 -9.38 67.40 -39.46
N SER A 489 -8.92 67.07 -38.24
CA SER A 489 -7.70 66.28 -37.99
C SER A 489 -7.91 64.78 -38.22
N LYS A 490 -9.09 64.34 -38.65
CA LYS A 490 -9.47 62.94 -38.94
C LYS A 490 -9.41 62.01 -37.73
N GLN A 491 -9.50 62.55 -36.52
CA GLN A 491 -9.56 61.79 -35.27
C GLN A 491 -11.03 61.54 -34.90
N TRP A 492 -11.68 60.64 -35.62
CA TRP A 492 -13.15 60.52 -35.59
C TRP A 492 -13.66 59.93 -34.29
N SER A 493 -12.98 58.93 -33.72
CA SER A 493 -13.31 58.41 -32.39
C SER A 493 -13.25 59.51 -31.32
N HIS A 494 -12.21 60.35 -31.33
CA HIS A 494 -12.10 61.46 -30.41
C HIS A 494 -13.22 62.49 -30.61
N ALA A 495 -13.48 62.89 -31.86
CA ALA A 495 -14.58 63.79 -32.20
C ALA A 495 -15.95 63.23 -31.77
N ALA A 496 -16.20 61.93 -31.91
CA ALA A 496 -17.44 61.28 -31.50
C ALA A 496 -17.62 61.30 -29.98
N THR A 497 -16.57 61.03 -29.21
CA THR A 497 -16.63 61.11 -27.74
C THR A 497 -16.87 62.53 -27.23
N LEU A 498 -16.23 63.53 -27.84
CA LEU A 498 -16.48 64.94 -27.53
C LEU A 498 -17.93 65.34 -27.87
N LEU A 499 -18.44 64.86 -29.00
CA LEU A 499 -19.81 65.10 -29.42
C LEU A 499 -20.82 64.49 -28.46
N GLU A 500 -20.67 63.22 -28.10
CA GLU A 500 -21.56 62.54 -27.14
C GLU A 500 -21.55 63.25 -25.78
N ARG A 501 -20.37 63.64 -25.30
CA ARG A 501 -20.24 64.41 -24.05
C ARG A 501 -20.94 65.76 -24.13
N MET A 502 -20.82 66.45 -25.27
CA MET A 502 -21.50 67.73 -25.48
C MET A 502 -23.02 67.55 -25.53
N THR A 503 -23.53 66.58 -26.30
CA THR A 503 -24.98 66.34 -26.42
C THR A 503 -25.59 65.88 -25.10
N SER A 504 -24.92 64.98 -24.37
CA SER A 504 -25.39 64.54 -23.06
C SER A 504 -25.44 65.68 -22.05
N ALA A 505 -24.44 66.56 -22.07
CA ALA A 505 -24.42 67.73 -21.20
C ALA A 505 -25.50 68.75 -21.57
N LEU A 506 -25.73 69.00 -22.87
CA LEU A 506 -26.83 69.85 -23.34
C LEU A 506 -28.20 69.30 -22.93
N ASP A 507 -28.42 68.00 -23.08
CA ASP A 507 -29.69 67.37 -22.70
C ASP A 507 -29.94 67.47 -21.18
N LYS A 508 -28.88 67.34 -20.36
CA LYS A 508 -28.98 67.53 -18.90
C LYS A 508 -29.36 68.97 -18.54
N GLU A 509 -28.73 69.94 -19.19
CA GLU A 509 -28.99 71.36 -19.00
C GLU A 509 -30.39 71.76 -19.48
N SER A 510 -30.87 71.21 -20.60
CA SER A 510 -32.24 71.43 -21.06
C SER A 510 -33.27 70.91 -20.07
N LYS A 511 -33.05 69.72 -19.49
CA LYS A 511 -33.93 69.21 -18.42
C LYS A 511 -33.93 70.10 -17.19
N ALA A 512 -32.77 70.63 -16.78
CA ALA A 512 -32.69 71.54 -15.65
C ALA A 512 -33.45 72.86 -15.92
N ILE A 513 -33.45 73.36 -17.16
CA ILE A 513 -34.27 74.51 -17.57
C ILE A 513 -35.75 74.16 -17.51
N ASP A 514 -36.16 73.00 -18.04
CA ASP A 514 -37.55 72.56 -18.00
C ASP A 514 -38.07 72.44 -16.55
N ASP A 515 -37.28 71.80 -15.66
CA ASP A 515 -37.59 71.67 -14.24
C ASP A 515 -37.69 73.05 -13.54
N ALA A 516 -36.77 73.98 -13.85
CA ALA A 516 -36.80 75.34 -13.30
C ALA A 516 -37.97 76.17 -13.85
N ASN A 517 -38.40 75.92 -15.09
CA ASN A 517 -39.59 76.54 -15.66
C ASN A 517 -40.86 76.09 -14.94
N GLU A 518 -41.01 74.80 -14.65
CA GLU A 518 -42.13 74.29 -13.85
C GLU A 518 -42.19 74.94 -12.46
N LEU A 519 -41.04 75.11 -11.81
CA LEU A 519 -40.94 75.80 -10.51
C LEU A 519 -41.29 77.29 -10.63
N LEU A 520 -40.81 77.98 -11.66
CA LEU A 520 -41.15 79.38 -11.90
C LEU A 520 -42.65 79.55 -12.15
N GLU A 521 -43.26 78.70 -12.97
CA GLU A 521 -44.71 78.72 -13.23
C GLU A 521 -45.49 78.55 -11.92
N PHE A 522 -45.11 77.59 -11.07
CA PHE A 522 -45.72 77.40 -9.75
C PHE A 522 -45.61 78.65 -8.86
N VAL A 523 -44.41 79.23 -8.76
CA VAL A 523 -44.17 80.43 -7.93
C VAL A 523 -44.94 81.64 -8.48
N VAL A 524 -45.05 81.78 -9.81
CA VAL A 524 -45.83 82.84 -10.46
C VAL A 524 -47.33 82.69 -10.16
N GLU A 525 -47.86 81.46 -10.19
CA GLU A 525 -49.26 81.18 -9.83
C GLU A 525 -49.55 81.47 -8.35
N GLU A 526 -48.70 80.97 -7.45
CA GLU A 526 -48.80 81.24 -6.02
C GLU A 526 -48.69 82.73 -5.72
N TRP A 527 -47.77 83.44 -6.38
CA TRP A 527 -47.63 84.89 -6.25
C TRP A 527 -48.92 85.60 -6.66
N LYS A 528 -49.54 85.19 -7.77
CA LYS A 528 -50.78 85.80 -8.26
C LYS A 528 -51.91 85.67 -7.24
N ILE A 529 -52.03 84.52 -6.59
CA ILE A 529 -53.02 84.29 -5.52
C ILE A 529 -52.70 85.17 -4.31
N LEU A 530 -51.45 85.15 -3.84
CA LEU A 530 -51.02 85.89 -2.66
C LEU A 530 -51.12 87.41 -2.86
N ARG A 531 -50.76 87.90 -4.04
CA ARG A 531 -50.90 89.30 -4.44
C ARG A 531 -52.33 89.79 -4.30
N ASN A 532 -53.31 88.99 -4.71
CA ASN A 532 -54.73 89.32 -4.56
C ASN A 532 -55.15 89.36 -3.08
N GLN A 533 -54.61 88.47 -2.24
CA GLN A 533 -54.87 88.47 -0.80
C GLN A 533 -54.23 89.70 -0.10
N CYS A 534 -53.00 90.07 -0.47
CA CYS A 534 -52.35 91.29 -0.01
C CYS A 534 -53.20 92.54 -0.33
N GLU A 535 -53.79 92.61 -1.52
CA GLU A 535 -54.68 93.71 -1.92
C GLU A 535 -55.95 93.77 -1.06
N ALA A 536 -56.53 92.62 -0.71
CA ALA A 536 -57.71 92.55 0.16
C ALA A 536 -57.45 93.05 1.59
N VAL A 537 -56.23 92.89 2.11
CA VAL A 537 -55.80 93.34 3.45
C VAL A 537 -55.13 94.73 3.42
N MET A 538 -55.25 95.47 2.30
CA MET A 538 -54.70 96.82 2.10
C MET A 538 -53.15 96.92 2.11
N ILE A 539 -52.43 95.81 1.87
CA ILE A 539 -50.98 95.83 1.59
C ILE A 539 -50.78 96.26 0.12
N LYS A 540 -50.53 97.57 -0.07
CA LYS A 540 -50.43 98.20 -1.39
C LYS A 540 -49.05 97.99 -2.05
N SER A 541 -48.93 98.39 -3.31
CA SER A 541 -47.74 98.21 -4.15
C SER A 541 -46.50 99.01 -3.72
N ASP A 542 -46.64 99.90 -2.75
CA ASP A 542 -45.56 100.64 -2.09
C ASP A 542 -44.90 99.85 -0.94
N ASP A 543 -45.48 98.72 -0.52
CA ASP A 543 -44.89 97.83 0.49
C ASP A 543 -43.57 97.23 -0.01
N ASN A 544 -42.53 97.35 0.81
CA ASN A 544 -41.16 96.94 0.48
C ASN A 544 -41.05 95.43 0.24
N GLU A 545 -41.82 94.62 0.96
CA GLU A 545 -41.76 93.16 0.83
C GLU A 545 -42.47 92.69 -0.45
N ARG A 546 -43.63 93.28 -0.73
CA ARG A 546 -44.36 93.06 -1.99
C ARG A 546 -43.55 93.46 -3.21
N ARG A 547 -42.93 94.64 -3.21
CA ARG A 547 -42.12 95.11 -4.34
C ARG A 547 -40.89 94.23 -4.59
N LYS A 548 -40.25 93.75 -3.52
CA LYS A 548 -39.11 92.83 -3.62
C LYS A 548 -39.52 91.46 -4.15
N CYS A 549 -40.69 90.95 -3.75
CA CYS A 549 -41.25 89.72 -4.29
C CYS A 549 -41.55 89.84 -5.79
N GLU A 550 -42.22 90.93 -6.22
CA GLU A 550 -42.50 91.20 -7.64
C GLU A 550 -41.20 91.33 -8.46
N ALA A 551 -40.19 92.01 -7.91
CA ALA A 551 -38.88 92.12 -8.54
C ALA A 551 -38.18 90.76 -8.65
N ALA A 552 -38.18 89.94 -7.60
CA ALA A 552 -37.53 88.63 -7.59
C ALA A 552 -38.16 87.66 -8.62
N VAL A 553 -39.50 87.63 -8.72
CA VAL A 553 -40.20 86.81 -9.73
C VAL A 553 -39.88 87.29 -11.15
N SER A 554 -39.83 88.60 -11.38
CA SER A 554 -39.45 89.17 -12.67
C SER A 554 -38.00 88.83 -13.05
N ILE A 555 -37.06 88.99 -12.10
CA ILE A 555 -35.65 88.67 -12.34
C ILE A 555 -35.49 87.16 -12.56
N ALA A 556 -36.21 86.31 -11.81
CA ALA A 556 -36.21 84.86 -12.02
C ALA A 556 -36.66 84.49 -13.45
N THR A 557 -37.67 85.20 -13.99
CA THR A 557 -38.15 85.02 -15.36
C THR A 557 -37.07 85.41 -16.38
N ASP A 558 -36.47 86.60 -16.22
CA ASP A 558 -35.41 87.08 -17.11
C ASP A 558 -34.15 86.17 -17.07
N LYS A 559 -33.85 85.59 -15.90
CA LYS A 559 -32.73 84.67 -15.70
C LYS A 559 -32.98 83.30 -16.33
N LEU A 560 -34.21 82.79 -16.24
CA LEU A 560 -34.60 81.55 -16.91
C LEU A 560 -34.57 81.70 -18.44
N ASP A 561 -35.11 82.79 -18.97
CA ASP A 561 -35.08 83.11 -20.41
C ASP A 561 -33.65 83.22 -20.95
N ALA A 562 -32.71 83.66 -20.11
CA ALA A 562 -31.28 83.73 -20.43
C ALA A 562 -30.52 82.40 -20.20
N GLY A 563 -31.20 81.35 -19.76
CA GLY A 563 -30.64 80.02 -19.50
C GLY A 563 -29.75 79.91 -18.25
N ALA A 564 -29.84 80.87 -17.32
CA ALA A 564 -29.10 80.87 -16.06
C ALA A 564 -29.94 80.20 -14.95
N VAL A 565 -29.96 78.87 -14.95
CA VAL A 565 -30.82 78.05 -14.05
C VAL A 565 -30.51 78.29 -12.58
N ASP A 566 -29.24 78.27 -12.18
CA ASP A 566 -28.85 78.47 -10.77
C ASP A 566 -29.26 79.86 -10.25
N ASP A 567 -29.00 80.91 -11.05
CA ASP A 567 -29.44 82.27 -10.74
C ASP A 567 -30.97 82.38 -10.66
N CYS A 568 -31.70 81.67 -11.54
CA CYS A 568 -33.17 81.62 -11.51
C CYS A 568 -33.66 80.99 -10.21
N LEU A 569 -33.12 79.83 -9.82
CA LEU A 569 -33.49 79.13 -8.59
C LEU A 569 -33.18 79.96 -7.33
N GLU A 570 -32.06 80.69 -7.31
CA GLU A 570 -31.75 81.61 -6.21
C GLU A 570 -32.80 82.73 -6.10
N GLN A 571 -33.20 83.33 -7.22
CA GLN A 571 -34.26 84.36 -7.22
C GLN A 571 -35.64 83.79 -6.88
N LEU A 572 -35.95 82.56 -7.27
CA LEU A 572 -37.16 81.86 -6.84
C LEU A 572 -37.18 81.60 -5.33
N SER A 573 -36.04 81.24 -4.73
CA SER A 573 -35.92 81.10 -3.28
C SER A 573 -36.14 82.44 -2.57
N VAL A 574 -35.59 83.54 -3.11
CA VAL A 574 -35.84 84.89 -2.58
C VAL A 574 -37.31 85.27 -2.72
N ALA A 575 -37.95 84.92 -3.83
CA ALA A 575 -39.37 85.16 -4.04
C ALA A 575 -40.20 84.40 -2.99
N ASP A 576 -39.93 83.10 -2.77
CA ASP A 576 -40.63 82.27 -1.80
C ASP A 576 -40.49 82.80 -0.36
N ASP A 577 -39.28 83.16 0.06
CA ASP A 577 -39.01 83.77 1.38
C ASP A 577 -39.85 85.05 1.61
N MET A 578 -40.00 85.86 0.56
CA MET A 578 -40.79 87.10 0.63
C MET A 578 -42.30 86.80 0.59
N MET A 579 -42.72 85.78 -0.17
CA MET A 579 -44.09 85.29 -0.14
C MET A 579 -44.47 84.75 1.23
N GLU A 580 -43.60 84.00 1.90
CA GLU A 580 -43.88 83.50 3.24
C GLU A 580 -44.03 84.63 4.26
N LYS A 581 -43.17 85.66 4.21
CA LYS A 581 -43.31 86.85 5.06
C LYS A 581 -44.63 87.57 4.83
N LEU A 582 -45.05 87.71 3.58
CA LEU A 582 -46.35 88.30 3.23
C LEU A 582 -47.53 87.44 3.70
N ARG A 583 -47.45 86.11 3.57
CA ARG A 583 -48.47 85.17 4.11
C ARG A 583 -48.60 85.29 5.63
N ARG A 584 -47.52 85.52 6.36
CA ARG A 584 -47.55 85.73 7.82
C ARG A 584 -48.17 87.07 8.24
N ARG A 585 -48.24 88.04 7.33
CA ARG A 585 -48.80 89.39 7.57
C ARG A 585 -50.28 89.52 7.20
N ILE A 586 -50.75 88.70 6.25
CA ILE A 586 -52.17 88.51 5.93
C ILE A 586 -52.83 87.73 7.07
#